data_AF-A0A4Q3MHQ0-F1
#
_entry.id   AF-A0A4Q3MHQ0-F1
#
_cell.length_a   1.000
_cell.length_b   1.000
_cell.length_c   1.000
_cell.angle_alpha   90.00
_cell.angle_beta   90.00
_cell.angle_gamma   90.00
#
_symmetry.space_group_name_H-M   'P 1'
#
loop_
_entity.id
_entity.type
_entity.pdbx_description
1 polymer ?
#
loop_
_entity_poly.entity_id
_entity_poly.type
_entity_poly.pdbx_seq_one_letter_code
_entity_poly.pdbx_strand_id
1 'polypeptide(L)'
;MLTWSRRTSQPAHAGKFCTQKSVVVPKDRLGLKFKQKFQYMKPEWARMHFAGRSSIEGFNGTFKKVHGFGDPDKVPVRGYAAKYLAAAMMVVASNGRLVKNFYEETPEQREAKFEKAKKRRAGSWSEAMHDAEFWNKQATSVLMDDTEDPAD
;
A
#
# COMPACT_ATOMS: atom_id res chain seq x y z
N MET A 1 -26.67 -26.42 -11.47
CA MET A 1 -26.47 -25.57 -10.27
C MET A 1 -25.46 -26.26 -9.37
N LEU A 2 -24.26 -25.71 -9.21
CA LEU A 2 -23.25 -26.25 -8.29
C LEU A 2 -23.33 -25.46 -6.97
N THR A 3 -23.75 -26.13 -5.90
CA THR A 3 -23.80 -25.54 -4.56
C THR A 3 -22.43 -25.70 -3.91
N TRP A 4 -21.82 -24.57 -3.50
CA TRP A 4 -20.60 -24.58 -2.70
C TRP A 4 -20.95 -24.99 -1.27
N SER A 5 -20.88 -26.29 -0.98
CA SER A 5 -20.87 -26.78 0.41
C SER A 5 -19.55 -26.38 1.05
N ARG A 6 -19.61 -25.44 2.01
CA ARG A 6 -18.47 -24.99 2.80
C ARG A 6 -18.08 -26.14 3.74
N ARG A 7 -17.18 -27.01 3.29
CA ARG A 7 -16.62 -28.10 4.12
C ARG A 7 -15.69 -27.47 5.16
N THR A 8 -16.22 -27.06 6.30
CA THR A 8 -15.41 -26.63 7.45
C THR A 8 -14.85 -27.88 8.12
N SER A 9 -13.75 -28.42 7.59
CA SER A 9 -12.95 -29.38 8.35
C SER A 9 -12.27 -28.64 9.50
N GLN A 10 -12.99 -28.43 10.61
CA GLN A 10 -12.38 -27.94 11.84
C GLN A 10 -11.35 -28.98 12.29
N PRO A 11 -10.11 -28.58 12.57
CA PRO A 11 -9.09 -29.51 13.04
C PRO A 11 -9.49 -30.05 14.42
N ALA A 12 -9.29 -31.35 14.65
CA ALA A 12 -9.67 -32.05 15.88
C ALA A 12 -8.95 -31.55 17.14
N HIS A 13 -7.88 -30.76 16.98
CA HIS A 13 -7.17 -30.12 18.07
C HIS A 13 -6.80 -28.69 17.67
N ALA A 14 -6.74 -27.81 18.67
CA ALA A 14 -6.18 -26.48 18.52
C ALA A 14 -4.72 -26.63 18.06
N GLY A 15 -4.43 -26.20 16.83
CA GLY A 15 -3.07 -26.28 16.26
C GLY A 15 -2.06 -25.54 17.13
N LYS A 16 -0.75 -25.76 16.87
CA LYS A 16 0.34 -25.13 17.65
C LYS A 16 0.16 -23.62 17.82
N PHE A 17 -0.29 -22.94 16.77
CA PHE A 17 -0.55 -21.49 16.78
C PHE A 17 -1.57 -21.05 17.85
N CYS A 18 -2.54 -21.90 18.19
CA CYS A 18 -3.59 -21.62 19.17
C CYS A 18 -3.22 -22.05 20.60
N THR A 19 -2.14 -22.83 20.78
CA THR A 19 -1.74 -23.40 22.08
C THR A 19 -0.42 -22.85 22.60
N GLN A 20 0.43 -22.33 21.72
CA GLN A 20 1.72 -21.76 22.09
C GLN A 20 1.57 -20.29 22.55
N LYS A 21 2.20 -19.93 23.66
CA LYS A 21 2.22 -18.56 24.19
C LYS A 21 3.17 -17.62 23.44
N SER A 22 4.12 -18.17 22.68
CA SER A 22 5.09 -17.37 21.93
C SER A 22 5.49 -18.05 20.63
N VAL A 23 5.90 -17.24 19.65
CA VAL A 23 6.41 -17.68 18.36
C VAL A 23 7.82 -17.11 18.20
N VAL A 24 8.79 -17.96 17.86
CA VAL A 24 10.14 -17.52 17.50
C VAL A 24 10.19 -17.33 16.00
N VAL A 25 10.38 -16.08 15.55
CA VAL A 25 10.58 -15.76 14.13
C VAL A 25 12.09 -15.79 13.82
N PRO A 26 12.59 -16.75 13.02
CA PRO A 26 14.01 -16.85 12.72
C PRO A 26 14.47 -15.66 11.89
N LYS A 27 15.42 -14.88 12.43
CA LYS A 27 15.95 -13.67 11.76
C LYS A 27 16.72 -14.00 10.47
N ASP A 28 17.32 -15.18 10.42
CA ASP A 28 18.15 -15.70 9.33
C ASP A 28 17.33 -16.20 8.12
N ARG A 29 16.13 -16.78 8.33
CA ARG A 29 15.36 -17.44 7.26
C ARG A 29 14.12 -16.70 6.76
N LEU A 30 13.46 -15.90 7.60
CA LEU A 30 12.11 -15.37 7.28
C LEU A 30 12.03 -13.84 7.36
N GLY A 31 12.88 -13.17 8.15
CA GLY A 31 12.76 -11.73 8.41
C GLY A 31 13.53 -10.81 7.45
N LEU A 32 14.58 -11.32 6.78
CA LEU A 32 15.48 -10.45 6.02
C LEU A 32 14.82 -9.80 4.78
N LYS A 33 13.95 -10.55 4.09
CA LYS A 33 13.17 -10.03 2.94
C LYS A 33 12.23 -8.90 3.34
N PHE A 34 11.74 -8.92 4.58
CA PHE A 34 10.80 -7.93 5.12
C PHE A 34 11.50 -6.92 6.03
N LYS A 35 12.84 -6.85 6.00
CA LYS A 35 13.60 -5.90 6.79
C LYS A 35 13.19 -4.48 6.40
N GLN A 36 12.46 -3.81 7.29
CA GLN A 36 12.17 -2.39 7.15
C GLN A 36 13.32 -1.60 7.76
N LYS A 37 13.84 -0.62 7.01
CA LYS A 37 14.91 0.27 7.49
C LYS A 37 14.45 1.12 8.68
N PHE A 38 13.19 1.52 8.66
CA PHE A 38 12.56 2.34 9.69
C PHE A 38 11.54 1.50 10.45
N GLN A 39 11.47 1.69 11.77
CA GLN A 39 10.47 1.03 12.59
C GLN A 39 9.06 1.51 12.20
N TYR A 40 8.14 0.57 12.06
CA TYR A 40 6.75 0.83 11.72
C TYR A 40 6.13 1.90 12.64
N MET A 41 5.35 2.81 12.05
CA MET A 41 4.70 3.96 12.71
C MET A 41 5.62 5.01 13.35
N LYS A 42 6.96 4.87 13.24
CA LYS A 42 7.83 6.00 13.58
C LYS A 42 7.69 7.13 12.55
N PRO A 43 7.93 8.40 12.94
CA PRO A 43 7.83 9.53 12.02
C PRO A 43 8.67 9.37 10.74
N GLU A 44 9.85 8.76 10.86
CA GLU A 44 10.72 8.47 9.71
C GLU A 44 10.12 7.45 8.74
N TRP A 45 9.50 6.40 9.29
CA TRP A 45 8.77 5.41 8.50
C TRP A 45 7.59 6.06 7.78
N ALA A 46 6.80 6.87 8.49
CA ALA A 46 5.65 7.56 7.91
C ALA A 46 6.08 8.46 6.74
N ARG A 47 7.10 9.30 6.94
CA ARG A 47 7.62 10.20 5.90
C ARG A 47 8.00 9.46 4.63
N MET A 48 8.73 8.34 4.77
CA MET A 48 9.15 7.52 3.62
C MET A 48 7.98 6.75 2.99
N HIS A 49 7.15 6.12 3.82
CA HIS A 49 6.06 5.27 3.36
C HIS A 49 5.00 6.07 2.60
N PHE A 50 4.52 7.17 3.16
CA PHE A 50 3.46 7.96 2.54
C PHE A 50 3.92 8.63 1.23
N ALA A 51 5.16 9.14 1.19
CA ALA A 51 5.72 9.70 -0.04
C ALA A 51 5.78 8.65 -1.17
N GLY A 52 6.30 7.45 -0.88
CA GLY A 52 6.36 6.35 -1.84
C GLY A 52 4.96 5.87 -2.25
N ARG A 53 4.05 5.72 -1.29
CA ARG A 53 2.68 5.28 -1.53
C ARG A 53 1.91 6.25 -2.42
N SER A 54 1.96 7.55 -2.13
CA SER A 54 1.30 8.57 -2.96
C SER A 54 1.82 8.56 -4.41
N SER A 55 3.11 8.29 -4.62
CA SER A 55 3.68 8.19 -5.98
C SER A 55 3.09 6.99 -6.74
N ILE A 56 3.06 5.81 -6.10
CA ILE A 56 2.49 4.59 -6.69
C ILE A 56 0.99 4.74 -6.95
N GLU A 57 0.25 5.32 -5.99
CA GLU A 57 -1.18 5.59 -6.15
C GLU A 57 -1.45 6.58 -7.28
N GLY A 58 -0.62 7.62 -7.42
CA GLY A 58 -0.68 8.56 -8.53
C GLY A 58 -0.46 7.86 -9.88
N PHE A 59 0.58 7.04 -9.99
CA PHE A 59 0.86 6.26 -11.20
C PHE A 59 -0.28 5.29 -11.54
N ASN A 60 -0.77 4.54 -10.54
CA ASN A 60 -1.90 3.63 -10.70
C ASN A 60 -3.19 4.37 -11.09
N GLY A 61 -3.39 5.59 -10.58
CA GLY A 61 -4.50 6.45 -10.96
C GLY A 61 -4.46 6.78 -12.45
N THR A 62 -3.28 7.18 -12.96
CA THR A 62 -3.06 7.41 -14.39
C THR A 62 -3.32 6.14 -15.19
N PHE A 63 -2.69 5.03 -14.80
CA PHE A 63 -2.79 3.74 -15.49
C PHE A 63 -4.25 3.25 -15.59
N LYS A 64 -5.00 3.31 -14.49
CA LYS A 64 -6.40 2.87 -14.44
C LYS A 64 -7.35 3.80 -15.19
N LYS A 65 -7.24 5.13 -15.00
CA LYS A 65 -8.18 6.09 -15.59
C LYS A 65 -7.95 6.31 -17.08
N VAL A 66 -6.69 6.37 -17.49
CA VAL A 66 -6.31 6.77 -18.84
C VAL A 66 -6.33 5.59 -19.81
N HIS A 67 -5.97 4.40 -19.34
CA HIS A 67 -5.90 3.19 -20.17
C HIS A 67 -7.01 2.17 -19.87
N GLY A 68 -7.91 2.46 -18.93
CA GLY A 68 -9.10 1.65 -18.67
C GLY A 68 -8.81 0.28 -18.05
N PHE A 69 -7.60 0.04 -17.54
CA PHE A 69 -7.20 -1.27 -17.02
C PHE A 69 -8.01 -1.72 -15.79
N GLY A 70 -8.67 -0.79 -15.10
CA GLY A 70 -9.60 -1.11 -14.02
C GLY A 70 -10.94 -1.69 -14.48
N ASP A 71 -11.30 -1.49 -15.75
CA ASP A 71 -12.57 -1.93 -16.32
C ASP A 71 -12.33 -3.16 -17.21
N PRO A 72 -12.84 -4.35 -16.84
CA PRO A 72 -12.65 -5.55 -17.63
C PRO A 72 -13.27 -5.46 -19.03
N ASP A 73 -14.29 -4.63 -19.21
CA ASP A 73 -14.97 -4.41 -20.49
C ASP A 73 -14.15 -3.58 -21.49
N LYS A 74 -13.17 -2.80 -20.99
CA LYS A 74 -12.26 -2.00 -21.83
C LYS A 74 -11.05 -2.78 -22.32
N VAL A 75 -10.83 -3.99 -21.80
CA VAL A 75 -9.75 -4.89 -22.22
C VAL A 75 -10.39 -6.04 -23.01
N PRO A 76 -10.51 -5.92 -24.34
CA PRO A 76 -11.29 -6.86 -25.15
C PRO A 76 -10.68 -8.27 -25.24
N VAL A 77 -9.53 -8.51 -24.61
CA VAL A 77 -8.77 -9.76 -24.76
C VAL A 77 -8.93 -10.66 -23.54
N ARG A 78 -9.33 -11.90 -23.79
CA ARG A 78 -9.45 -12.97 -22.79
C ARG A 78 -8.15 -13.76 -22.73
N GLY A 79 -7.77 -14.21 -21.52
CA GLY A 79 -6.56 -14.99 -21.27
C GLY A 79 -5.46 -14.21 -20.55
N TYR A 80 -4.73 -14.90 -19.66
CA TYR A 80 -3.71 -14.29 -18.80
C TYR A 80 -2.56 -13.68 -19.61
N ALA A 81 -2.01 -14.41 -20.59
CA ALA A 81 -0.88 -13.94 -21.40
C ALA A 81 -1.19 -12.64 -22.14
N ALA A 82 -2.37 -12.54 -22.76
CA ALA A 82 -2.79 -11.35 -23.47
C ALA A 82 -3.00 -10.15 -22.54
N LYS A 83 -3.57 -10.37 -21.35
CA LYS A 83 -3.70 -9.33 -20.33
C LYS A 83 -2.34 -8.84 -19.81
N TYR A 84 -1.37 -9.74 -19.64
CA TYR A 84 0.00 -9.36 -19.27
C TYR A 84 0.65 -8.50 -20.35
N LEU A 85 0.53 -8.89 -21.63
CA LEU A 85 1.08 -8.12 -22.73
C LEU A 85 0.41 -6.74 -22.84
N ALA A 86 -0.91 -6.70 -22.74
CA ALA A 86 -1.68 -5.45 -22.75
C ALA A 86 -1.27 -4.53 -21.59
N ALA A 87 -1.12 -5.06 -20.38
CA ALA A 87 -0.64 -4.30 -19.22
C ALA A 87 0.76 -3.72 -19.47
N ALA A 88 1.69 -4.51 -20.01
CA ALA A 88 3.05 -4.06 -20.32
C ALA A 88 3.04 -2.92 -21.34
N MET A 89 2.27 -3.04 -22.42
CA MET A 89 2.15 -1.99 -23.44
C MET A 89 1.53 -0.70 -22.87
N MET A 90 0.53 -0.81 -21.99
CA MET A 90 -0.06 0.35 -21.33
C MET A 90 0.93 1.05 -20.38
N VAL A 91 1.81 0.30 -19.70
CA VAL A 91 2.86 0.87 -18.85
C VAL A 91 3.84 1.67 -19.71
N VAL A 92 4.28 1.10 -20.84
CA VAL A 92 5.17 1.79 -21.79
C VAL A 92 4.51 3.06 -22.33
N ALA A 93 3.24 2.98 -22.74
CA ALA A 93 2.48 4.14 -23.22
C ALA A 93 2.31 5.23 -22.13
N SER A 94 2.06 4.82 -20.89
CA SER A 94 1.95 5.73 -19.74
C SER A 94 3.28 6.45 -19.49
N ASN A 95 4.40 5.72 -19.52
CA ASN A 95 5.73 6.30 -19.36
C ASN A 95 6.07 7.25 -20.51
N GLY A 96 5.74 6.89 -21.75
CA GLY A 96 5.91 7.78 -22.91
C GLY A 96 5.15 9.10 -22.75
N ARG A 97 3.93 9.08 -22.22
CA ARG A 97 3.15 10.30 -21.92
C ARG A 97 3.76 11.12 -20.79
N LEU A 98 4.28 10.48 -19.73
CA LEU A 98 4.97 11.20 -18.66
C LEU A 98 6.20 11.95 -19.18
N VAL A 99 7.00 11.29 -20.03
CA VAL A 99 8.17 11.91 -20.66
C VAL A 99 7.74 13.05 -21.58
N LYS A 100 6.73 12.83 -22.43
CA LYS A 100 6.18 13.87 -23.31
C LYS A 100 5.71 15.10 -22.52
N ASN A 101 4.88 14.90 -21.50
CA ASN A 101 4.39 15.99 -20.65
C ASN A 101 5.54 16.73 -19.97
N PHE A 102 6.60 16.03 -19.55
CA PHE A 102 7.77 16.66 -18.95
C PHE A 102 8.49 17.61 -19.93
N TYR A 103 8.57 17.25 -21.20
CA TYR A 103 9.16 18.11 -22.23
C TYR A 103 8.24 19.25 -22.67
N GLU A 104 6.92 19.03 -22.68
CA GLU A 104 5.93 20.05 -23.04
C GLU A 104 5.68 21.06 -21.91
N GLU A 105 5.94 20.68 -20.66
CA GLU A 105 5.74 21.55 -19.49
C GLU A 105 6.90 22.53 -19.30
N THR A 106 6.57 23.82 -19.25
CA THR A 106 7.55 24.86 -18.90
C THR A 106 7.98 24.70 -17.43
N PRO A 107 9.19 25.16 -17.04
CA PRO A 107 9.63 25.10 -15.65
C PRO A 107 8.67 25.84 -14.70
N GLU A 108 8.08 26.97 -15.12
CA GLU A 108 7.12 27.74 -14.32
C GLU A 108 5.83 26.95 -14.07
N GLN A 109 5.34 26.23 -15.08
CA GLN A 109 4.17 25.37 -14.95
C GLN A 109 4.43 24.22 -13.96
N ARG A 110 5.65 23.67 -13.98
CA ARG A 110 6.07 22.63 -13.03
C ARG A 110 6.10 23.18 -11.61
N GLU A 111 6.74 24.33 -11.39
CA GLU A 111 6.80 25.00 -10.09
C GLU A 111 5.39 25.33 -9.57
N ALA A 112 4.51 25.87 -10.41
CA ALA A 112 3.13 26.14 -10.04
C ALA A 112 2.37 24.88 -9.59
N LYS A 113 2.60 23.73 -10.26
CA LYS A 113 2.03 22.44 -9.85
C LYS A 113 2.61 21.96 -8.52
N PHE A 114 3.92 22.11 -8.31
CA PHE A 114 4.57 21.77 -7.04
C PHE A 114 4.02 22.60 -5.89
N GLU A 115 3.89 23.92 -6.07
CA GLU A 115 3.34 24.81 -5.04
C GLU A 115 1.86 24.51 -4.75
N LYS A 116 1.06 24.22 -5.78
CA LYS A 116 -0.33 23.79 -5.58
C LYS A 116 -0.41 22.46 -4.81
N ALA A 117 0.47 21.50 -5.11
CA ALA A 117 0.53 20.23 -4.40
C ALA A 117 0.99 20.41 -2.94
N LYS A 118 1.97 21.30 -2.70
CA LYS A 118 2.47 21.66 -1.37
C LYS A 118 1.36 22.28 -0.51
N LYS A 119 0.61 23.25 -1.06
CA LYS A 119 -0.56 23.85 -0.40
C LYS A 119 -1.62 22.82 -0.03
N ARG A 120 -1.91 21.86 -0.91
CA ARG A 120 -2.86 20.76 -0.63
C ARG A 120 -2.38 19.84 0.51
N ARG A 121 -1.08 19.59 0.60
CA ARG A 121 -0.50 18.74 1.66
C ARG A 121 -0.47 19.44 3.02
N ALA A 122 -0.27 20.75 3.01
CA ALA A 122 -0.23 21.57 4.22
C ALA A 122 -1.55 21.56 5.02
N GLY A 123 -2.69 21.25 4.38
CA GLY A 123 -4.01 21.30 5.03
C GLY A 123 -4.59 19.98 5.52
N SER A 124 -3.88 18.84 5.43
CA SER A 124 -4.52 17.53 5.75
C SER A 124 -3.59 16.48 6.38
N TRP A 125 -2.30 16.47 6.06
CA TRP A 125 -1.39 15.44 6.56
C TRP A 125 -0.18 15.99 7.29
N SER A 126 0.19 17.27 7.08
CA SER A 126 1.34 17.87 7.77
C SER A 126 1.12 18.05 9.27
N GLU A 127 -0.07 18.48 9.71
CA GLU A 127 -0.39 18.58 11.14
C GLU A 127 -0.38 17.20 11.81
N ALA A 128 -1.04 16.21 11.20
CA ALA A 128 -1.08 14.83 11.73
C ALA A 128 0.25 14.06 11.61
N MET A 129 1.15 14.43 10.69
CA MET A 129 2.48 13.82 10.54
C MET A 129 3.51 14.39 11.52
N HIS A 130 3.39 15.66 11.90
CA HIS A 130 4.32 16.32 12.82
C HIS A 130 3.98 16.06 14.29
N ASP A 131 2.77 15.60 14.58
CA ASP A 131 2.38 15.24 15.94
C ASP A 131 2.90 13.84 16.30
N ALA A 132 4.11 13.80 16.85
CA ALA A 132 4.74 12.56 17.31
C ALA A 132 3.89 11.85 18.38
N GLU A 133 3.04 12.59 19.11
CA GLU A 133 2.08 12.03 20.05
C GLU A 133 0.96 11.26 19.36
N PHE A 134 0.47 11.71 18.19
CA PHE A 134 -0.58 11.00 17.46
C PHE A 134 -0.10 9.61 17.01
N TRP A 135 1.11 9.52 16.46
CA TRP A 135 1.69 8.24 16.02
C TRP A 135 2.14 7.37 17.19
N ASN A 136 2.64 7.95 18.29
CA ASN A 136 2.89 7.18 19.51
C ASN A 136 1.58 6.64 20.09
N LYS A 137 0.50 7.44 20.16
CA LYS A 137 -0.82 7.01 20.66
C LYS A 137 -1.41 5.88 19.82
N GLN A 138 -1.32 5.95 18.48
CA GLN A 138 -1.74 4.83 17.63
C GLN A 138 -0.84 3.59 17.76
N ALA A 139 0.48 3.78 17.90
CA ALA A 139 1.40 2.67 18.10
C ALA A 139 1.19 1.99 19.47
N THR A 140 0.85 2.75 20.52
CA THR A 140 0.54 2.22 21.86
C THR A 140 -0.86 1.64 21.93
N SER A 141 -1.86 2.16 21.20
CA SER A 141 -3.21 1.57 21.21
C SER A 141 -3.21 0.17 20.58
N VAL A 142 -2.38 -0.08 19.57
CA VAL A 142 -2.17 -1.43 18.99
C VAL A 142 -1.41 -2.36 19.95
N LEU A 143 -0.70 -1.82 20.94
CA LEU A 143 0.07 -2.55 21.96
C LEU A 143 -0.66 -2.72 23.29
N MET A 144 -1.80 -2.04 23.51
CA MET A 144 -2.54 -2.04 24.78
C MET A 144 -3.88 -2.79 24.75
N ASP A 145 -4.24 -3.44 23.63
CA ASP A 145 -5.41 -4.33 23.57
C ASP A 145 -5.16 -5.74 24.17
N ASP A 146 -3.93 -6.04 24.64
CA ASP A 146 -3.54 -7.38 25.14
C ASP A 146 -3.34 -7.45 26.68
N THR A 147 -3.75 -6.45 27.46
CA THR A 147 -3.47 -6.40 28.93
C THR A 147 -4.67 -6.27 29.87
N GLU A 148 -5.89 -6.60 29.43
CA GLU A 148 -7.03 -6.73 30.34
C GLU A 148 -7.70 -8.11 30.19
N ASP A 149 -7.08 -9.12 30.80
CA ASP A 149 -7.82 -10.31 31.25
C ASP A 149 -8.45 -9.96 32.62
N PRO A 150 -9.78 -9.86 32.77
CA PRO A 150 -10.40 -9.92 34.08
C PRO A 150 -10.21 -11.34 34.62
N ALA A 151 -9.51 -11.44 35.75
CA ALA A 151 -9.45 -12.66 36.53
C ALA A 151 -10.85 -12.96 37.09
N ASP A 152 -11.44 -14.07 36.63
CA ASP A 152 -12.40 -14.91 37.36
C ASP A 152 -12.37 -16.34 36.79
#